data_AF-A0A4Q3WGN8-F1
#
_entry.id   AF-A0A4Q3WGN8-F1
#
_cell.length_a   1.000
_cell.length_b   1.000
_cell.length_c   1.000
_cell.angle_alpha   90.00
_cell.angle_beta   90.00
_cell.angle_gamma   90.00
#
_symmetry.space_group_name_H-M   'P 1'
#
loop_
_entity.id
_entity.type
_entity.pdbx_description
1 polymer ?
#
loop_
_entity_poly.entity_id
_entity_poly.type
_entity_poly.pdbx_seq_one_letter_code
_entity_poly.pdbx_strand_id
1 'polypeptide(L)'
;MKKHLITSAIPYVNGVKHLGNLVGSMLPADVYARFRRQLGQLDGSQTLFICGTDDHGTPVEIASQKENTPVAEFVKYWHDFQENIYRSFGLSFDHFGSSSSPQNRVLTQHFAKKLLEAGLIDVRSQTMLYSKVDGRFLPDRYVEGTCPKCGFGKARGDQCDNCGSVLDPTDLIDPYSSISGSRELELKETKHLYLKQSQLVPQLRAWIDAQTWPHLSKAIAYKWLDEGLEDRGITRDIKWGVPVPPEVFGDDFAGKVFYVWFDAP
;
A
#
# COMPACT_ATOMS: atom_id res chain seq x y z
N MET A 1 -34.66 7.22 4.94
CA MET A 1 -33.57 8.20 4.77
C MET A 1 -32.32 7.46 4.29
N LYS A 2 -31.79 7.77 3.10
CA LYS A 2 -30.58 7.12 2.57
C LYS A 2 -29.32 7.83 3.09
N LYS A 3 -28.26 7.07 3.34
CA LYS A 3 -26.93 7.58 3.72
C LYS A 3 -25.93 7.20 2.64
N HIS A 4 -25.20 8.19 2.12
CA HIS A 4 -24.20 8.02 1.08
C HIS A 4 -22.82 8.25 1.69
N LEU A 5 -21.96 7.23 1.62
CA LEU A 5 -20.53 7.38 1.85
C LEU A 5 -19.85 7.48 0.49
N ILE A 6 -19.13 8.57 0.27
CA ILE A 6 -18.35 8.81 -0.94
C ILE A 6 -16.89 8.86 -0.51
N THR A 7 -16.03 8.16 -1.24
CA THR A 7 -14.58 8.20 -1.04
C THR A 7 -13.89 8.58 -2.34
N SER A 8 -12.72 9.19 -2.21
CA SER A 8 -11.73 9.28 -3.28
C SER A 8 -10.59 8.32 -2.95
N ALA A 9 -9.84 7.89 -3.96
CA ALA A 9 -8.57 7.21 -3.71
C ALA A 9 -7.67 8.14 -2.90
N ILE A 10 -7.08 7.62 -1.83
CA ILE A 10 -6.19 8.38 -0.95
C ILE A 10 -4.85 8.63 -1.65
N PRO A 11 -4.45 9.89 -1.91
CA PRO A 11 -3.14 10.17 -2.49
C PRO A 11 -2.01 9.76 -1.55
N TYR A 12 -0.98 9.17 -2.14
CA TYR A 12 0.25 8.85 -1.42
C TYR A 12 0.91 10.12 -0.86
N VAL A 13 1.42 10.12 0.37
CA VAL A 13 1.79 11.36 1.06
C VAL A 13 3.04 12.05 0.47
N ASN A 14 3.89 11.33 -0.28
CA ASN A 14 5.23 11.76 -0.69
C ASN A 14 5.33 12.89 -1.77
N GLY A 15 4.76 14.05 -1.52
CA GLY A 15 4.91 15.23 -2.37
C GLY A 15 3.65 15.66 -3.10
N VAL A 16 3.79 16.74 -3.86
CA VAL A 16 2.68 17.37 -4.60
C VAL A 16 2.12 16.44 -5.67
N LYS A 17 0.79 16.37 -5.76
CA LYS A 17 0.10 15.58 -6.78
C LYS A 17 -0.18 16.38 -8.03
N HIS A 18 -0.09 15.71 -9.18
CA HIS A 18 -0.33 16.32 -10.47
C HIS A 18 -1.84 16.37 -10.77
N LEU A 19 -2.25 17.16 -11.77
CA LEU A 19 -3.66 17.32 -12.15
C LEU A 19 -4.37 16.01 -12.46
N GLY A 20 -3.65 15.00 -12.97
CA GLY A 20 -4.18 13.65 -13.17
C GLY A 20 -4.77 13.01 -11.89
N ASN A 21 -4.18 13.24 -10.71
CA ASN A 21 -4.71 12.72 -9.45
C ASN A 21 -6.03 13.43 -9.07
N LEU A 22 -6.09 14.74 -9.32
CA LEU A 22 -7.28 15.55 -9.06
C LEU A 22 -8.43 15.12 -9.95
N VAL A 23 -8.24 15.12 -11.28
CA VAL A 23 -9.30 14.82 -12.24
C VAL A 23 -9.68 13.34 -12.28
N GLY A 24 -8.77 12.44 -11.89
CA GLY A 24 -8.99 11.00 -11.92
C GLY A 24 -9.76 10.44 -10.71
N SER A 25 -9.85 11.18 -9.60
CA SER A 25 -10.51 10.68 -8.39
C SER A 25 -11.20 11.77 -7.58
N MET A 26 -10.46 12.76 -7.09
CA MET A 26 -10.96 13.73 -6.11
C MET A 26 -12.03 14.67 -6.67
N LEU A 27 -11.81 15.23 -7.87
CA LEU A 27 -12.71 16.21 -8.47
C LEU A 27 -14.05 15.58 -8.91
N PRO A 28 -14.10 14.42 -9.61
CA PRO A 28 -15.36 13.76 -9.89
C PRO A 28 -16.14 13.37 -8.62
N ALA A 29 -15.44 12.89 -7.58
CA ALA A 29 -16.06 12.56 -6.30
C ALA A 29 -16.65 13.80 -5.61
N ASP A 30 -15.97 14.94 -5.66
CA ASP A 30 -16.46 16.21 -5.13
C ASP A 30 -17.73 16.70 -5.85
N VAL A 31 -17.72 16.68 -7.18
CA VAL A 31 -18.89 17.05 -8.00
C VAL A 31 -20.08 16.16 -7.64
N TYR A 32 -19.86 14.85 -7.51
CA TYR A 32 -20.91 13.91 -7.13
C TYR A 32 -21.40 14.14 -5.70
N ALA A 33 -20.50 14.40 -4.75
CA ALA A 33 -20.86 14.70 -3.36
C ALA A 33 -21.73 15.95 -3.25
N ARG A 34 -21.38 17.03 -3.95
CA ARG A 34 -22.18 18.26 -4.01
C ARG A 34 -23.57 18.00 -4.59
N PHE A 35 -23.65 17.25 -5.69
CA PHE A 35 -24.93 16.85 -6.29
C PHE A 35 -25.78 16.02 -5.32
N ARG A 36 -25.20 15.02 -4.63
CA ARG A 36 -25.91 14.21 -3.64
C ARG A 36 -26.39 15.03 -2.44
N ARG A 37 -25.61 16.00 -1.96
CA ARG A 37 -26.03 16.92 -0.90
C ARG A 37 -27.21 17.79 -1.34
N GLN A 38 -27.23 18.26 -2.57
CA GLN A 38 -28.38 19.01 -3.13
C GLN A 38 -29.64 18.14 -3.18
N LEU A 39 -29.53 16.90 -3.66
CA LEU A 39 -30.67 15.96 -3.64
C LEU A 39 -31.14 15.64 -2.21
N GLY A 40 -30.20 15.58 -1.26
CA GLY A 40 -30.49 15.41 0.16
C GLY A 40 -31.42 16.48 0.75
N GLN A 41 -31.41 17.69 0.20
CA GLN A 41 -32.35 18.75 0.61
C GLN A 41 -33.80 18.45 0.19
N LEU A 42 -34.00 17.60 -0.82
CA LEU A 42 -35.31 17.23 -1.35
C LEU A 42 -35.82 15.90 -0.79
N ASP A 43 -34.95 14.88 -0.69
CA ASP A 43 -35.31 13.52 -0.29
C ASP A 43 -34.88 13.15 1.16
N GLY A 44 -34.26 14.09 1.86
CA GLY A 44 -33.73 13.92 3.22
C GLY A 44 -32.46 13.07 3.30
N SER A 45 -31.87 12.62 2.19
CA SER A 45 -30.65 11.80 2.22
C SER A 45 -29.44 12.57 2.73
N GLN A 46 -28.53 11.85 3.39
CA GLN A 46 -27.29 12.39 3.96
C GLN A 46 -26.09 11.94 3.15
N THR A 47 -25.10 12.80 3.00
CA THR A 47 -23.86 12.51 2.27
C THR A 47 -22.66 12.80 3.15
N LEU A 48 -21.76 11.84 3.25
CA LEU A 48 -20.45 11.96 3.88
C LEU A 48 -19.39 11.68 2.81
N PHE A 49 -18.56 12.67 2.52
CA PHE A 49 -17.47 12.60 1.57
C PHE A 49 -16.12 12.67 2.30
N ILE A 50 -15.37 11.57 2.27
CA ILE A 50 -14.08 11.48 2.97
C ILE A 50 -12.94 11.14 2.02
N CYS A 51 -11.74 11.56 2.41
CA CYS A 51 -10.48 11.17 1.79
C CYS A 51 -9.37 11.26 2.85
N GLY A 52 -8.12 11.19 2.45
CA GLY A 52 -6.97 11.32 3.32
C GLY A 52 -5.67 11.07 2.57
N THR A 53 -4.56 11.00 3.29
CA THR A 53 -3.28 10.59 2.73
C THR A 53 -2.96 9.14 3.05
N ASP A 54 -2.33 8.46 2.09
CA ASP A 54 -1.66 7.18 2.32
C ASP A 54 -0.21 7.45 2.76
N ASP A 55 0.05 7.18 4.03
CA ASP A 55 1.24 7.62 4.74
C ASP A 55 2.33 6.54 4.85
N HIS A 56 2.05 5.29 4.49
CA HIS A 56 2.91 4.15 4.83
C HIS A 56 3.74 3.61 3.66
N GLY A 57 4.70 2.76 3.97
CA GLY A 57 5.49 2.02 2.97
C GLY A 57 6.89 2.58 2.71
N THR A 58 7.72 1.76 2.08
CA THR A 58 9.15 2.04 1.84
C THR A 58 9.42 3.34 1.10
N PRO A 59 8.64 3.76 0.07
CA PRO A 59 8.89 5.03 -0.61
C PRO A 59 8.81 6.26 0.31
N VAL A 60 7.96 6.25 1.35
CA VAL A 60 7.90 7.33 2.35
C VAL A 60 9.16 7.36 3.21
N GLU A 61 9.63 6.21 3.71
CA GLU A 61 10.90 6.15 4.48
C GLU A 61 12.07 6.69 3.66
N ILE A 62 12.14 6.34 2.37
CA ILE A 62 13.24 6.78 1.49
C ILE A 62 13.15 8.27 1.18
N ALA A 63 11.94 8.79 0.93
CA ALA A 63 11.74 10.20 0.70
C ALA A 63 12.15 11.02 1.93
N SER A 64 11.75 10.59 3.13
CA SER A 64 12.12 11.27 4.37
C SER A 64 13.63 11.19 4.65
N GLN A 65 14.27 10.06 4.35
CA GLN A 65 15.73 9.90 4.46
C GLN A 65 16.49 10.85 3.53
N LYS A 66 16.04 11.00 2.28
CA LYS A 66 16.65 11.94 1.32
C LYS A 66 16.57 13.39 1.79
N GLU A 67 15.50 13.73 2.51
CA GLU A 67 15.29 15.06 3.10
C GLU A 67 15.86 15.20 4.53
N ASN A 68 16.54 14.16 5.04
CA ASN A 68 17.06 14.10 6.41
C ASN A 68 16.02 14.47 7.48
N THR A 69 14.76 14.09 7.26
CA THR A 69 13.63 14.44 8.13
C THR A 69 13.06 13.17 8.78
N PRO A 70 12.72 13.19 10.09
CA PRO A 70 12.03 12.06 10.72
C PRO A 70 10.74 11.72 9.98
N VAL A 71 10.47 10.42 9.77
CA VAL A 71 9.36 9.96 8.90
C VAL A 71 8.01 10.55 9.33
N ALA A 72 7.76 10.62 10.65
CA ALA A 72 6.52 11.20 11.18
C ALA A 72 6.37 12.69 10.88
N GLU A 73 7.47 13.46 10.92
CA GLU A 73 7.46 14.89 10.59
C GLU A 73 7.27 15.10 9.08
N PHE A 74 7.92 14.27 8.26
CA PHE A 74 7.75 14.28 6.80
C PHE A 74 6.30 13.99 6.39
N VAL A 75 5.71 12.93 6.95
CA VAL A 75 4.30 12.57 6.71
C VAL A 75 3.39 13.71 7.15
N LYS A 76 3.59 14.24 8.36
CA LYS A 76 2.76 15.34 8.87
C LYS A 76 2.82 16.56 7.96
N TYR A 77 4.03 16.99 7.58
CA TYR A 77 4.21 18.14 6.70
C TYR A 77 3.45 17.98 5.39
N TRP A 78 3.64 16.85 4.73
CA TRP A 78 3.02 16.60 3.43
C TRP A 78 1.52 16.34 3.50
N HIS A 79 1.03 15.73 4.59
CA HIS A 79 -0.40 15.62 4.87
C HIS A 79 -1.05 17.00 4.97
N ASP A 80 -0.52 17.87 5.84
CA ASP A 80 -1.02 19.22 6.03
C ASP A 80 -0.95 20.02 4.70
N PHE A 81 0.13 19.87 3.94
CA PHE A 81 0.30 20.52 2.65
C PHE A 81 -0.76 20.07 1.62
N GLN A 82 -0.98 18.76 1.49
CA GLN A 82 -1.96 18.21 0.57
C GLN A 82 -3.39 18.60 0.97
N GLU A 83 -3.74 18.50 2.25
CA GLU A 83 -5.05 18.94 2.75
C GLU A 83 -5.31 20.41 2.40
N ASN A 84 -4.34 21.29 2.64
CA ASN A 84 -4.45 22.72 2.36
C ASN A 84 -4.64 22.98 0.85
N ILE A 85 -3.86 22.34 -0.02
CA ILE A 85 -4.02 22.49 -1.47
C ILE A 85 -5.41 22.04 -1.91
N TYR A 86 -5.89 20.90 -1.41
CA TYR A 86 -7.20 20.38 -1.78
C TYR A 86 -8.34 21.29 -1.32
N ARG A 87 -8.21 21.91 -0.14
CA ARG A 87 -9.11 22.96 0.33
C ARG A 87 -9.05 24.21 -0.55
N SER A 88 -7.86 24.63 -1.00
CA SER A 88 -7.71 25.76 -1.93
C SER A 88 -8.31 25.49 -3.32
N PHE A 89 -8.33 24.24 -3.78
CA PHE A 89 -9.08 23.83 -4.98
C PHE A 89 -10.61 23.79 -4.76
N GLY A 90 -11.08 24.03 -3.53
CA GLY A 90 -12.49 24.01 -3.19
C GLY A 90 -13.06 22.60 -3.04
N LEU A 91 -12.24 21.57 -2.83
CA LEU A 91 -12.75 20.23 -2.56
C LEU A 91 -13.46 20.19 -1.20
N SER A 92 -14.66 19.62 -1.19
CA SER A 92 -15.61 19.67 -0.09
C SER A 92 -15.64 18.40 0.75
N PHE A 93 -14.46 17.90 1.13
CA PHE A 93 -14.36 16.78 2.08
C PHE A 93 -15.01 17.15 3.41
N ASP A 94 -15.85 16.26 3.94
CA ASP A 94 -16.36 16.34 5.32
C ASP A 94 -15.29 15.93 6.33
N HIS A 95 -14.39 15.02 5.92
CA HIS A 95 -13.20 14.66 6.68
C HIS A 95 -12.05 14.30 5.75
N PHE A 96 -10.85 14.81 6.05
CA PHE A 96 -9.61 14.46 5.36
C PHE A 96 -8.66 13.86 6.41
N GLY A 97 -8.47 12.54 6.37
CA GLY A 97 -7.75 11.77 7.38
C GLY A 97 -6.34 11.35 6.94
N SER A 98 -5.72 10.46 7.69
CA SER A 98 -4.42 9.89 7.35
C SER A 98 -4.35 8.41 7.75
N SER A 99 -3.67 7.59 6.94
CA SER A 99 -3.54 6.15 7.22
C SER A 99 -2.64 5.86 8.42
N SER A 100 -1.82 6.83 8.86
CA SER A 100 -1.08 6.79 10.13
C SER A 100 -1.93 7.11 11.38
N SER A 101 -3.23 7.37 11.23
CA SER A 101 -4.10 7.69 12.36
C SER A 101 -4.24 6.53 13.38
N PRO A 102 -4.46 6.82 14.66
CA PRO A 102 -4.74 5.80 15.68
C PRO A 102 -5.94 4.91 15.33
N GLN A 103 -6.96 5.50 14.70
CA GLN A 103 -8.17 4.80 14.28
C GLN A 103 -7.86 3.74 13.21
N ASN A 104 -7.05 4.10 12.21
CA ASN A 104 -6.66 3.14 11.17
C ASN A 104 -5.82 1.99 11.74
N ARG A 105 -4.90 2.29 12.66
CA ARG A 105 -4.12 1.26 13.38
C ARG A 105 -5.04 0.25 14.06
N VAL A 106 -6.02 0.72 14.84
CA VAL A 106 -6.96 -0.15 15.56
C VAL A 106 -7.79 -1.00 14.59
N LEU A 107 -8.31 -0.40 13.52
CA LEU A 107 -9.13 -1.11 12.54
C LEU A 107 -8.33 -2.14 11.74
N THR A 108 -7.12 -1.79 11.29
CA THR A 108 -6.21 -2.71 10.57
C THR A 108 -5.91 -3.95 11.41
N GLN A 109 -5.51 -3.74 12.68
CA GLN A 109 -5.23 -4.85 13.60
C GLN A 109 -6.48 -5.69 13.89
N HIS A 110 -7.65 -5.05 14.01
CA HIS A 110 -8.93 -5.73 14.17
C HIS A 110 -9.27 -6.63 12.96
N PHE A 111 -9.17 -6.09 11.73
CA PHE A 111 -9.45 -6.85 10.51
C PHE A 111 -8.46 -8.00 10.32
N ALA A 112 -7.16 -7.78 10.57
CA ALA A 112 -6.16 -8.84 10.53
C ALA A 112 -6.50 -9.98 11.50
N LYS A 113 -6.91 -9.66 12.74
CA LYS A 113 -7.34 -10.66 13.71
C LYS A 113 -8.58 -11.43 13.23
N LYS A 114 -9.57 -10.74 12.67
CA LYS A 114 -10.79 -11.38 12.16
C LYS A 114 -10.52 -12.30 10.97
N LEU A 115 -9.62 -11.91 10.08
CA LEU A 115 -9.20 -12.74 8.95
C LEU A 115 -8.41 -13.97 9.41
N LEU A 116 -7.56 -13.83 10.44
CA LEU A 116 -6.88 -14.96 11.08
C LEU A 116 -7.89 -15.94 11.71
N GLU A 117 -8.85 -15.44 12.50
CA GLU A 117 -9.92 -16.25 13.11
C GLU A 117 -10.76 -16.98 12.06
N ALA A 118 -10.96 -16.39 10.88
CA ALA A 118 -11.68 -16.99 9.75
C ALA A 118 -10.82 -17.97 8.93
N GLY A 119 -9.55 -18.21 9.29
CA GLY A 119 -8.65 -19.10 8.56
C GLY A 119 -8.14 -18.52 7.22
N LEU A 120 -8.34 -17.22 6.99
CA LEU A 120 -7.97 -16.51 5.76
C LEU A 120 -6.56 -15.90 5.81
N ILE A 121 -5.82 -16.10 6.90
CA ILE A 121 -4.41 -15.75 7.00
C ILE A 121 -3.58 -17.00 7.29
N ASP A 122 -2.45 -17.17 6.62
CA ASP A 122 -1.40 -18.11 7.02
C ASP A 122 -0.03 -17.43 7.16
N VAL A 123 0.89 -18.14 7.80
CA VAL A 123 2.29 -17.74 7.96
C VAL A 123 3.12 -18.53 6.94
N ARG A 124 3.95 -17.83 6.17
CA ARG A 124 4.91 -18.45 5.24
C ARG A 124 6.29 -17.90 5.49
N SER A 125 7.29 -18.77 5.41
CA SER A 125 8.70 -18.40 5.44
C SER A 125 9.17 -18.01 4.04
N GLN A 126 10.01 -16.99 3.97
CA GLN A 126 10.72 -16.56 2.77
C GLN A 126 12.19 -16.31 3.12
N THR A 127 13.09 -16.65 2.21
CA THR A 127 14.49 -16.27 2.30
C THR A 127 14.70 -14.96 1.55
N MET A 128 15.23 -13.94 2.23
CA MET A 128 15.49 -12.62 1.65
C MET A 128 16.91 -12.15 1.99
N LEU A 129 17.44 -11.22 1.20
CA LEU A 129 18.70 -10.55 1.53
C LEU A 129 18.50 -9.55 2.68
N TYR A 130 19.37 -9.62 3.67
CA TYR A 130 19.44 -8.73 4.81
C TYR A 130 20.75 -7.93 4.76
N SER A 131 20.65 -6.61 4.85
CA SER A 131 21.79 -5.73 4.97
C SER A 131 22.13 -5.50 6.44
N LYS A 132 23.34 -5.91 6.85
CA LYS A 132 23.83 -5.70 8.23
C LYS A 132 23.98 -4.23 8.56
N VAL A 133 24.45 -3.45 7.58
CA VAL A 133 24.69 -2.01 7.74
C VAL A 133 23.37 -1.24 7.81
N ASP A 134 22.38 -1.59 6.98
CA ASP A 134 21.07 -0.91 7.01
C ASP A 134 20.16 -1.43 8.13
N GLY A 135 20.51 -2.57 8.72
CA GLY A 135 19.75 -3.24 9.76
C GLY A 135 18.34 -3.68 9.31
N ARG A 136 18.17 -4.04 8.03
CA ARG A 136 16.86 -4.38 7.43
C ARG A 136 16.98 -5.43 6.33
N PHE A 137 15.85 -6.10 6.07
CA PHE A 137 15.67 -6.87 4.84
C PHE A 137 15.55 -5.92 3.64
N LEU A 138 16.13 -6.30 2.51
CA LEU A 138 16.09 -5.54 1.27
C LEU A 138 15.04 -6.14 0.34
N PRO A 139 13.95 -5.42 0.03
CA PRO A 139 13.14 -5.73 -1.13
C PRO A 139 14.00 -5.75 -2.40
N ASP A 140 13.64 -6.58 -3.38
CA ASP A 140 14.44 -6.86 -4.58
C ASP A 140 14.93 -5.59 -5.30
N ARG A 141 14.07 -4.56 -5.34
CA ARG A 141 14.38 -3.26 -5.97
C ARG A 141 15.50 -2.48 -5.28
N TYR A 142 15.79 -2.77 -4.02
CA TYR A 142 16.87 -2.14 -3.24
C TYR A 142 18.15 -2.99 -3.18
N VAL A 143 18.17 -4.09 -3.93
CA VAL A 143 19.38 -4.84 -4.23
C VAL A 143 19.80 -4.48 -5.64
N GLU A 144 21.00 -3.97 -5.79
CA GLU A 144 21.60 -3.72 -7.10
C GLU A 144 22.88 -4.52 -7.23
N GLY A 145 23.28 -4.81 -8.47
CA GLY A 145 24.51 -5.52 -8.74
C GLY A 145 24.78 -5.62 -10.23
N THR A 146 25.70 -6.49 -10.59
CA THR A 146 26.02 -6.74 -12.00
C THR A 146 25.11 -7.80 -12.57
N CYS A 147 24.47 -7.49 -13.71
CA CYS A 147 23.59 -8.41 -14.42
C CYS A 147 24.38 -9.64 -14.89
N PRO A 148 23.97 -10.87 -14.51
CA PRO A 148 24.66 -12.09 -14.94
C PRO A 148 24.48 -12.39 -16.44
N LYS A 149 23.50 -11.76 -17.11
CA LYS A 149 23.18 -12.01 -18.52
C LYS A 149 23.94 -11.08 -19.48
N CYS A 150 24.07 -9.80 -19.13
CA CYS A 150 24.65 -8.79 -20.04
C CYS A 150 25.79 -7.97 -19.44
N GLY A 151 26.17 -8.19 -18.17
CA GLY A 151 27.26 -7.47 -17.50
C GLY A 151 26.94 -6.04 -17.09
N PHE A 152 25.68 -5.60 -17.17
CA PHE A 152 25.28 -4.27 -16.72
C PHE A 152 25.45 -4.12 -15.20
N GLY A 153 26.36 -3.24 -14.76
CA GLY A 153 26.80 -3.12 -13.36
C GLY A 153 25.81 -2.51 -12.36
N LYS A 154 24.61 -2.10 -12.80
CA LYS A 154 23.56 -1.50 -11.97
C LYS A 154 22.20 -2.15 -12.23
N ALA A 155 22.19 -3.45 -12.43
CA ALA A 155 20.94 -4.20 -12.54
C ALA A 155 20.25 -4.27 -11.18
N ARG A 156 18.93 -4.12 -11.17
CA ARG A 156 18.12 -4.25 -9.96
C ARG A 156 17.81 -5.73 -9.73
N GLY A 157 17.56 -6.10 -8.48
CA GLY A 157 17.27 -7.48 -8.09
C GLY A 157 15.98 -8.03 -8.67
N ASP A 158 15.08 -7.18 -9.17
CA ASP A 158 13.83 -7.58 -9.85
C ASP A 158 13.97 -7.62 -11.38
N GLN A 159 14.80 -6.73 -11.95
CA GLN A 159 14.94 -6.59 -13.40
C GLN A 159 16.24 -5.87 -13.80
N CYS A 160 16.86 -6.33 -14.88
CA CYS A 160 17.93 -5.58 -15.53
C CYS A 160 17.35 -4.53 -16.48
N ASP A 161 17.56 -3.25 -16.19
CA ASP A 161 17.08 -2.14 -17.03
C ASP A 161 17.79 -2.05 -18.40
N ASN A 162 18.94 -2.73 -18.58
CA ASN A 162 19.67 -2.73 -19.85
C ASN A 162 19.20 -3.80 -20.85
N CYS A 163 19.02 -5.04 -20.41
CA CYS A 163 18.60 -6.15 -21.29
C CYS A 163 17.16 -6.63 -21.07
N GLY A 164 16.44 -6.05 -20.10
CA GLY A 164 15.05 -6.37 -19.78
C GLY A 164 14.83 -7.72 -19.07
N SER A 165 15.89 -8.47 -18.78
CA SER A 165 15.78 -9.77 -18.09
C SER A 165 15.21 -9.60 -16.68
N VAL A 166 14.24 -10.45 -16.33
CA VAL A 166 13.76 -10.63 -14.96
C VAL A 166 14.84 -11.37 -14.17
N LEU A 167 15.13 -10.89 -12.96
CA LEU A 167 16.18 -11.42 -12.10
C LEU A 167 15.60 -11.74 -10.72
N ASP A 168 16.29 -12.60 -9.98
CA ASP A 168 16.19 -12.66 -8.52
C ASP A 168 17.40 -11.91 -7.92
N PRO A 169 17.28 -11.26 -6.74
CA PRO A 169 18.41 -10.63 -6.08
C PRO A 169 19.60 -11.57 -5.86
N THR A 170 19.35 -12.87 -5.72
CA THR A 170 20.40 -13.91 -5.59
C THR A 170 21.13 -14.23 -6.89
N ASP A 171 20.59 -13.85 -8.04
CA ASP A 171 21.24 -14.00 -9.35
C ASP A 171 22.29 -12.91 -9.63
N LEU A 172 22.24 -11.79 -8.90
CA LEU A 172 23.12 -10.65 -9.14
C LEU A 172 24.57 -10.98 -8.76
N ILE A 173 25.50 -10.59 -9.63
CA ILE A 173 26.94 -10.66 -9.35
C ILE A 173 27.34 -9.43 -8.55
N ASP A 174 28.06 -9.62 -7.43
CA ASP A 174 28.48 -8.55 -6.51
C ASP A 174 27.29 -7.67 -6.04
N PRO A 175 26.26 -8.27 -5.40
CA PRO A 175 25.09 -7.51 -4.98
C PRO A 175 25.44 -6.55 -3.83
N TYR A 176 24.83 -5.37 -3.86
CA TYR A 176 24.95 -4.34 -2.85
C TYR A 176 23.59 -3.68 -2.57
N SER A 177 23.45 -3.08 -1.38
CA SER A 177 22.29 -2.28 -1.00
C SER A 177 22.30 -0.96 -1.77
N SER A 178 21.24 -0.65 -2.53
CA SER A 178 21.14 0.66 -3.19
C SER A 178 20.83 1.80 -2.21
N ILE A 179 20.54 1.49 -0.94
CA ILE A 179 20.29 2.46 0.13
C ILE A 179 21.61 2.99 0.69
N SER A 180 22.53 2.09 1.10
CA SER A 180 23.81 2.47 1.74
C SER A 180 25.05 2.23 0.88
N GLY A 181 24.94 1.49 -0.22
CA GLY A 181 26.07 0.98 -0.99
C GLY A 181 26.79 -0.21 -0.35
N SER A 182 26.29 -0.72 0.79
CA SER A 182 26.92 -1.83 1.51
C SER A 182 26.82 -3.15 0.75
N ARG A 183 27.91 -3.93 0.78
CA ARG A 183 27.99 -5.31 0.28
C ARG A 183 27.88 -6.36 1.38
N GLU A 184 27.70 -5.94 2.63
CA GLU A 184 27.53 -6.84 3.77
C GLU A 184 26.10 -7.39 3.81
N LEU A 185 25.78 -8.19 2.80
CA LEU A 185 24.49 -8.83 2.61
C LEU A 185 24.55 -10.29 3.05
N GLU A 186 23.48 -10.77 3.67
CA GLU A 186 23.33 -12.19 4.02
C GLU A 186 21.92 -12.67 3.71
N LEU A 187 21.79 -13.93 3.31
CA LEU A 187 20.48 -14.55 3.17
C LEU A 187 19.95 -14.92 4.56
N LYS A 188 18.75 -14.41 4.88
CA LYS A 188 18.06 -14.69 6.13
C LYS A 188 16.63 -15.13 5.85
N GLU A 189 16.18 -16.09 6.63
CA GLU A 189 14.77 -16.48 6.65
C GLU A 189 13.96 -15.44 7.42
N THR A 190 12.82 -15.07 6.88
CA THR A 190 11.83 -14.17 7.48
C THR A 190 10.44 -14.73 7.28
N LYS A 191 9.54 -14.52 8.26
CA LYS A 191 8.15 -14.95 8.17
C LYS A 191 7.24 -13.79 7.82
N HIS A 192 6.24 -14.08 6.99
CA HIS A 192 5.22 -13.12 6.58
C HIS A 192 3.82 -13.72 6.72
N LEU A 193 2.87 -12.86 7.09
CA LEU A 193 1.45 -13.18 6.96
C LEU A 193 1.04 -13.07 5.49
N TYR A 194 0.26 -14.03 5.02
CA TYR A 194 -0.33 -14.05 3.69
C TYR A 194 -1.86 -14.10 3.81
N LEU A 195 -2.53 -13.23 3.06
CA LEU A 195 -3.98 -13.27 2.88
C LEU A 195 -4.31 -14.33 1.83
N LYS A 196 -5.12 -15.31 2.22
CA LYS A 196 -5.60 -16.42 1.39
C LYS A 196 -6.70 -15.99 0.41
N GLN A 197 -6.45 -14.92 -0.34
CA GLN A 197 -7.44 -14.33 -1.25
C GLN A 197 -7.81 -15.27 -2.41
N SER A 198 -6.96 -16.26 -2.74
CA SER A 198 -7.28 -17.32 -3.70
C SER A 198 -8.56 -18.07 -3.33
N GLN A 199 -8.83 -18.26 -2.03
CA GLN A 199 -10.01 -18.97 -1.53
C GLN A 199 -11.30 -18.16 -1.66
N LEU A 200 -11.19 -16.84 -1.86
CA LEU A 200 -12.33 -15.93 -1.93
C LEU A 200 -12.88 -15.77 -3.35
N VAL A 201 -12.22 -16.32 -4.38
CA VAL A 201 -12.60 -16.16 -5.79
C VAL A 201 -14.09 -16.45 -6.06
N PRO A 202 -14.69 -17.57 -5.59
CA PRO A 202 -16.10 -17.84 -5.85
C PRO A 202 -17.03 -16.82 -5.21
N GLN A 203 -16.73 -16.39 -3.98
CA GLN A 203 -17.52 -15.42 -3.24
C GLN A 203 -17.42 -14.03 -3.86
N LEU A 204 -16.21 -13.61 -4.24
CA LEU A 204 -15.95 -12.35 -4.92
C LEU A 204 -16.66 -12.29 -6.27
N ARG A 205 -16.62 -13.38 -7.05
CA ARG A 205 -17.34 -13.46 -8.32
C ARG A 205 -18.84 -13.28 -8.13
N ALA A 206 -19.44 -14.08 -7.25
CA ALA A 206 -20.87 -13.98 -6.96
C ALA A 206 -21.27 -12.58 -6.46
N TRP A 207 -20.43 -11.95 -5.64
CA TRP A 207 -20.68 -10.59 -5.16
C TRP A 207 -20.60 -9.55 -6.28
N ILE A 208 -19.60 -9.63 -7.17
CA ILE A 208 -19.42 -8.73 -8.33
C ILE A 208 -20.58 -8.89 -9.33
N ASP A 209 -21.05 -10.11 -9.55
CA ASP A 209 -22.19 -10.39 -10.44
C ASP A 209 -23.44 -9.63 -9.98
N ALA A 210 -23.67 -9.56 -8.67
CA ALA A 210 -24.79 -8.84 -8.07
C ALA A 210 -24.66 -7.30 -8.10
N GLN A 211 -23.49 -6.74 -8.44
CA GLN A 211 -23.30 -5.28 -8.45
C GLN A 211 -23.80 -4.62 -9.73
N THR A 212 -24.21 -3.36 -9.65
CA THR A 212 -24.58 -2.53 -10.82
C THR A 212 -23.44 -1.59 -11.22
N TRP A 213 -22.22 -2.10 -11.26
CA TRP A 213 -21.01 -1.31 -11.57
C TRP A 213 -20.83 -1.05 -13.06
N PRO A 214 -20.04 -0.02 -13.43
CA PRO A 214 -19.64 0.21 -14.81
C PRO A 214 -18.97 -1.02 -15.45
N HIS A 215 -19.20 -1.21 -16.75
CA HIS A 215 -18.67 -2.35 -17.51
C HIS A 215 -17.14 -2.50 -17.36
N LEU A 216 -16.39 -1.39 -17.47
CA LEU A 216 -14.94 -1.41 -17.36
C LEU A 216 -14.46 -1.94 -15.99
N SER A 217 -15.10 -1.52 -14.90
CA SER A 217 -14.76 -1.97 -13.54
C SER A 217 -14.99 -3.47 -13.37
N LYS A 218 -16.14 -3.99 -13.87
CA LYS A 218 -16.42 -5.42 -13.86
C LYS A 218 -15.44 -6.20 -14.73
N ALA A 219 -15.14 -5.72 -15.93
CA ALA A 219 -14.21 -6.38 -16.86
C ALA A 219 -12.80 -6.52 -16.26
N ILE A 220 -12.29 -5.47 -15.61
CA ILE A 220 -11.00 -5.53 -14.89
C ILE A 220 -11.06 -6.57 -13.78
N ALA A 221 -12.11 -6.57 -12.96
CA ALA A 221 -12.23 -7.53 -11.87
C ALA A 221 -12.35 -8.98 -12.36
N TYR A 222 -13.15 -9.24 -13.40
CA TYR A 222 -13.27 -10.57 -13.97
C TYR A 222 -11.96 -11.08 -14.57
N LYS A 223 -11.19 -10.22 -15.25
CA LYS A 223 -9.86 -10.59 -15.74
C LYS A 223 -8.99 -11.16 -14.62
N TRP A 224 -8.88 -10.45 -13.49
CA TRP A 224 -8.10 -10.92 -12.33
C TRP A 224 -8.65 -12.22 -11.72
N LEU A 225 -9.99 -12.37 -11.66
CA LEU A 225 -10.61 -13.59 -11.15
C LEU A 225 -10.44 -14.78 -12.10
N ASP A 226 -10.38 -14.56 -13.42
CA ASP A 226 -10.23 -15.58 -14.46
C ASP A 226 -8.76 -16.05 -14.56
N GLU A 227 -7.79 -15.15 -14.37
CA GLU A 227 -6.36 -15.49 -14.28
C GLU A 227 -6.02 -16.31 -13.03
N GLY A 228 -6.85 -16.21 -11.99
CA GLY A 228 -6.68 -16.87 -10.69
C GLY A 228 -5.96 -15.95 -9.70
N LEU A 229 -6.63 -15.61 -8.59
CA LEU A 229 -6.03 -14.79 -7.55
C LEU A 229 -4.99 -15.60 -6.77
N GLU A 230 -3.76 -15.08 -6.70
CA GLU A 230 -2.71 -15.62 -5.83
C GLU A 230 -2.83 -15.08 -4.41
N ASP A 231 -2.38 -15.85 -3.41
CA ASP A 231 -2.32 -15.38 -2.03
C ASP A 231 -1.26 -14.28 -1.88
N ARG A 232 -1.55 -13.26 -1.08
CA ARG A 232 -0.74 -12.04 -1.03
C ARG A 232 -0.13 -11.82 0.34
N GLY A 233 1.18 -11.58 0.39
CA GLY A 233 1.88 -11.21 1.63
C GLY A 233 1.45 -9.83 2.14
N ILE A 234 0.90 -9.77 3.35
CA ILE A 234 0.32 -8.57 3.98
C ILE A 234 1.18 -7.96 5.09
N THR A 235 2.44 -8.37 5.22
CA THR A 235 3.39 -7.79 6.20
C THR A 235 4.70 -7.40 5.53
N ARG A 236 5.44 -6.48 6.14
CA ARG A 236 6.74 -6.00 5.64
C ARG A 236 7.73 -5.81 6.78
N ASP A 237 9.00 -6.03 6.45
CA ASP A 237 10.16 -5.79 7.29
C ASP A 237 10.65 -4.33 7.20
N ILE A 238 9.76 -3.39 7.49
CA ILE A 238 10.05 -1.95 7.55
C ILE A 238 9.57 -1.37 8.88
N LYS A 239 10.04 -0.17 9.23
CA LYS A 239 9.73 0.44 10.54
C LYS A 239 8.49 1.32 10.49
N TRP A 240 8.20 1.94 9.35
CA TRP A 240 7.08 2.86 9.19
C TRP A 240 5.82 2.18 8.61
N GLY A 241 4.82 1.99 9.46
CA GLY A 241 3.52 1.40 9.12
C GLY A 241 2.68 1.04 10.35
N VAL A 242 1.53 0.41 10.13
CA VAL A 242 0.74 -0.16 11.24
C VAL A 242 1.48 -1.38 11.81
N PRO A 243 1.83 -1.43 13.11
CA PRO A 243 2.57 -2.55 13.68
C PRO A 243 1.71 -3.83 13.71
N VAL A 244 2.34 -4.96 13.41
CA VAL A 244 1.73 -6.29 13.57
C VAL A 244 1.82 -6.68 15.05
N PRO A 245 0.71 -7.00 15.73
CA PRO A 245 0.73 -7.33 17.16
C PRO A 245 1.32 -8.74 17.40
N PRO A 246 2.53 -8.87 17.98
CA PRO A 246 3.15 -10.18 18.22
C PRO A 246 2.35 -11.04 19.21
N GLU A 247 1.57 -10.43 20.11
CA GLU A 247 0.67 -11.14 21.01
C GLU A 247 -0.50 -11.87 20.30
N VAL A 248 -0.76 -11.52 19.03
CA VAL A 248 -1.76 -12.19 18.19
C VAL A 248 -1.13 -13.14 17.18
N PHE A 249 0.00 -12.74 16.57
CA PHE A 249 0.58 -13.45 15.43
C PHE A 249 1.87 -14.23 15.76
N GLY A 250 2.45 -14.04 16.95
CA GLY A 250 3.69 -14.66 17.41
C GLY A 250 4.90 -13.72 17.37
N ASP A 251 5.95 -14.09 18.11
CA ASP A 251 7.16 -13.28 18.30
C ASP A 251 7.95 -13.02 16.99
N ASP A 252 7.82 -13.91 16.01
CA ASP A 252 8.41 -13.72 14.67
C ASP A 252 7.88 -12.45 13.96
N PHE A 253 6.76 -11.88 14.43
CA PHE A 253 6.17 -10.65 13.90
C PHE A 253 6.51 -9.39 14.70
N ALA A 254 7.30 -9.52 15.77
CA ALA A 254 7.75 -8.37 16.55
C ALA A 254 8.56 -7.41 15.65
N GLY A 255 8.16 -6.13 15.64
CA GLY A 255 8.81 -5.10 14.83
C GLY A 255 8.44 -5.08 13.35
N LYS A 256 7.58 -6.00 12.87
CA LYS A 256 7.01 -5.94 11.53
C LYS A 256 5.82 -5.01 11.47
N VAL A 257 5.54 -4.51 10.27
CA VAL A 257 4.33 -3.71 9.98
C VAL A 257 3.45 -4.41 8.95
N PHE A 258 2.17 -4.06 8.93
CA PHE A 258 1.29 -4.43 7.84
C PHE A 258 1.75 -3.75 6.55
N TYR A 259 1.61 -4.47 5.45
CA TYR A 259 1.91 -3.94 4.14
C TYR A 259 0.87 -2.88 3.77
N VAL A 260 1.31 -1.76 3.19
CA VAL A 260 0.42 -0.64 2.84
C VAL A 260 -0.78 -1.03 1.98
N TRP A 261 -0.64 -2.05 1.13
CA TRP A 261 -1.76 -2.56 0.32
C TRP A 261 -2.87 -3.24 1.14
N PHE A 262 -2.61 -3.54 2.41
CA PHE A 262 -3.57 -4.12 3.34
C PHE A 262 -4.19 -3.06 4.27
N ASP A 263 -3.46 -2.02 4.67
CA ASP A 263 -3.92 -1.02 5.65
C ASP A 263 -4.43 0.31 5.05
N ALA A 264 -4.18 0.55 3.76
CA ALA A 264 -4.58 1.77 3.07
C ALA A 264 -6.10 1.86 2.76
N PRO A 265 -6.80 0.79 2.35
CA PRO A 265 -8.24 0.83 2.11
C PRO A 265 -9.07 0.99 3.41
#